data_AF-A0A6J2JC69-F1
#
_entry.id   AF-A0A6J2JC69-F1
#
_cell.length_a   1.000
_cell.length_b   1.000
_cell.length_c   1.000
_cell.angle_alpha   90.00
_cell.angle_beta   90.00
_cell.angle_gamma   90.00
#
_symmetry.space_group_name_H-M   'P 1'
#
loop_
_entity.id
_entity.type
_entity.pdbx_description
1 polymer ?
#
loop_
_entity_poly.entity_id
_entity_poly.type
_entity_poly.pdbx_seq_one_letter_code
_entity_poly.pdbx_strand_id
1 'polypeptide(L)'
;MTVQQLNSNNSDDSDDMVSLPPEEEIYRRKYQLLLERCEVLQQDNERIINRIHEVKKVTKRYRKDIKLVIERLDRHGDPFRSAVLEMDTKSETVQRPARPVAKVQPVAKQTDKQNGGKKTGAKRKTKAEKPEKDPNAPKKPCNAFFQFCQEQRPLVVAEANSEVGAEPSKQEVTRQLASRWRALTNDEKRVYVAMFERSKEKYAEEMTAYNIKKEQ
;
A
#
# COMPACT_ATOMS: atom_id res chain seq x y z
N MET A 1 12.92 5.09 35.26
CA MET A 1 13.60 6.37 34.96
C MET A 1 12.52 7.40 34.74
N THR A 2 12.40 8.30 35.70
CA THR A 2 11.42 9.38 35.77
C THR A 2 11.81 10.46 34.77
N VAL A 3 11.06 10.57 33.68
CA VAL A 3 11.15 11.76 32.81
C VAL A 3 10.42 12.88 33.52
N GLN A 4 11.22 13.82 34.05
CA GLN A 4 10.77 15.06 34.66
C GLN A 4 9.82 15.78 33.69
N GLN A 5 8.67 16.18 34.23
CA GLN A 5 7.82 17.21 33.61
C GLN A 5 8.65 18.49 33.52
N LEU A 6 9.20 18.78 32.35
CA LEU A 6 9.64 20.12 32.01
C LEU A 6 8.41 20.92 31.55
N ASN A 7 7.55 21.23 32.52
CA ASN A 7 6.78 22.46 32.47
C ASN A 7 7.67 23.52 33.11
N SER A 8 8.42 24.24 32.29
CA SER A 8 9.13 25.45 32.73
C SER A 8 9.20 26.41 31.56
N ASN A 9 8.50 27.53 31.77
CA ASN A 9 8.60 28.78 31.04
C ASN A 9 8.02 28.77 29.61
N ASN A 10 6.71 29.01 29.54
CA ASN A 10 6.25 30.18 28.77
C ASN A 10 6.96 31.40 29.35
N SER A 11 8.23 31.60 28.98
CA SER A 11 8.96 32.81 29.27
C SER A 11 8.28 33.89 28.45
N ASP A 12 7.39 34.59 29.13
CA ASP A 12 7.24 36.03 29.13
C ASP A 12 8.56 36.73 28.72
N ASP A 13 8.88 36.70 27.42
CA ASP A 13 9.83 37.62 26.82
C ASP A 13 8.98 38.67 26.16
N SER A 14 8.80 39.72 26.94
CA SER A 14 8.04 40.91 26.65
C SER A 14 8.28 41.40 25.22
N ASP A 15 7.22 41.96 24.64
CA ASP A 15 7.20 42.86 23.51
C ASP A 15 8.22 44.01 23.69
N ASP A 16 9.53 43.76 23.57
CA ASP A 16 10.49 44.81 23.27
C ASP A 16 10.45 45.03 21.76
N MET A 17 9.56 45.95 21.39
CA MET A 17 9.26 46.44 20.05
C MET A 17 10.50 47.08 19.41
N VAL A 18 11.52 46.29 19.10
CA VAL A 18 12.45 46.60 18.01
C VAL A 18 11.81 46.00 16.77
N SER A 19 11.09 46.85 16.03
CA SER A 19 10.56 46.51 14.71
C SER A 19 11.75 46.11 13.83
N LEU A 20 12.00 44.80 13.73
CA LEU A 20 13.01 44.27 12.82
C LEU A 20 12.61 44.66 11.40
N PRO A 21 13.57 44.85 10.48
CA PRO A 21 13.26 45.05 9.07
C PRO A 21 12.21 44.03 8.59
N PRO A 22 11.24 44.42 7.75
CA PRO A 22 10.11 43.55 7.37
C PRO A 22 10.53 42.17 6.84
N GLU A 23 11.73 42.07 6.28
CA GLU A 23 12.32 40.83 5.79
C GLU A 23 12.70 39.86 6.93
N GLU A 24 13.29 40.38 8.01
CA GLU A 24 13.70 39.60 9.19
C GLU A 24 12.50 39.08 9.98
N GLU A 25 11.41 39.83 10.02
CA GLU A 25 10.16 39.43 10.66
C GLU A 25 9.48 38.26 9.92
N ILE A 26 9.57 38.24 8.58
CA ILE A 26 9.13 37.11 7.76
C ILE A 26 9.96 35.86 8.09
N TYR A 27 11.28 35.98 8.25
CA TYR A 27 12.13 34.84 8.63
C TYR A 27 11.84 34.35 10.05
N ARG A 28 11.63 35.26 11.01
CA ARG A 28 11.21 34.91 12.38
C ARG A 28 9.91 34.11 12.38
N ARG A 29 8.90 34.56 11.62
CA ARG A 29 7.62 33.86 11.51
C ARG A 29 7.75 32.49 10.83
N LYS A 30 8.54 32.40 9.76
CA LYS A 30 8.83 31.12 9.09
C LYS A 30 9.56 30.14 10.02
N TYR A 31 10.50 30.63 10.81
CA TYR A 31 11.23 29.83 11.80
C TYR A 31 10.29 29.29 12.89
N GLN A 32 9.42 30.15 13.43
CA GLN A 32 8.41 29.73 14.41
C GLN A 32 7.46 28.66 13.86
N LEU A 33 6.96 28.83 12.63
CA LEU A 33 6.12 27.82 11.97
C LEU A 33 6.87 26.50 11.75
N LEU A 34 8.16 26.56 11.40
CA LEU A 34 8.98 25.36 11.27
C LEU A 34 9.19 24.67 12.61
N LEU A 35 9.42 25.43 13.68
CA LEU A 35 9.57 24.92 15.04
C LEU A 35 8.28 24.21 15.51
N GLU A 36 7.13 24.86 15.34
CA GLU A 36 5.82 24.28 15.65
C GLU A 36 5.57 22.99 14.85
N ARG A 37 5.93 23.00 13.56
CA ARG A 37 5.79 21.81 12.72
C ARG A 37 6.68 20.66 13.19
N CYS A 38 7.92 20.95 13.59
CA CYS A 38 8.84 19.97 14.16
C CYS A 38 8.30 19.38 15.47
N GLU A 39 7.72 20.21 16.34
CA GLU A 39 7.13 19.77 17.60
C GLU A 39 5.95 18.82 17.37
N VAL A 40 5.02 19.17 16.47
CA VAL A 40 3.88 18.31 16.12
C VAL A 40 4.38 16.95 15.57
N LEU A 41 5.37 16.97 14.68
CA LEU A 41 5.96 15.74 14.15
C LEU A 41 6.60 14.89 15.24
N GLN A 42 7.25 15.52 16.22
CA GLN A 42 7.84 14.82 17.36
C GLN A 42 6.76 14.15 18.23
N GLN A 43 5.69 14.87 18.56
CA GLN A 43 4.56 14.32 19.33
C GLN A 43 3.89 13.15 18.59
N ASP A 44 3.74 13.24 17.27
CA ASP A 44 3.16 12.16 16.47
C ASP A 44 4.07 10.94 16.40
N ASN A 45 5.39 11.14 16.27
CA ASN A 45 6.37 10.06 16.33
C ASN A 45 6.32 9.33 17.68
N GLU A 46 6.24 10.06 18.79
CA GLU A 46 6.11 9.47 20.12
C GLU A 46 4.82 8.64 20.25
N ARG A 47 3.69 9.16 19.74
CA ARG A 47 2.42 8.41 19.70
C ARG A 47 2.52 7.13 18.88
N ILE A 48 3.16 7.16 17.71
CA ILE A 48 3.37 5.99 16.87
C ILE A 48 4.26 4.97 17.57
N ILE A 49 5.36 5.41 18.19
CA ILE A 49 6.27 4.55 18.95
C ILE A 49 5.53 3.83 20.09
N ASN A 50 4.71 4.55 20.86
CA ASN A 50 3.90 3.97 21.93
C ASN A 50 2.91 2.94 21.39
N ARG A 51 2.25 3.23 20.26
CA ARG A 51 1.35 2.27 19.61
C ARG A 51 2.06 1.01 19.15
N ILE A 52 3.26 1.15 18.58
CA ILE A 52 4.11 0.02 18.16
C ILE A 52 4.48 -0.83 19.38
N HIS A 53 4.86 -0.21 20.50
CA HIS A 53 5.16 -0.93 21.74
C HIS A 53 3.98 -1.77 22.22
N GLU A 54 2.77 -1.21 22.25
CA GLU A 54 1.58 -1.95 22.65
C GLU A 54 1.25 -3.11 21.70
N VAL A 55 1.33 -2.89 20.38
CA VAL A 55 1.13 -3.96 19.38
C VAL A 55 2.17 -5.08 19.55
N LYS A 56 3.44 -4.74 19.76
CA LYS A 56 4.51 -5.72 20.05
C LYS A 56 4.22 -6.50 21.33
N LYS A 57 3.75 -5.83 22.38
CA LYS A 57 3.39 -6.44 23.67
C LYS A 57 2.21 -7.40 23.54
N VAL A 58 1.17 -7.02 22.81
CA VAL A 58 0.01 -7.90 22.51
C VAL A 58 0.46 -9.10 21.69
N THR A 59 1.21 -8.88 20.61
CA THR A 59 1.73 -9.95 19.75
C THR A 59 2.59 -10.95 20.54
N LYS A 60 3.45 -10.45 21.45
CA LYS A 60 4.28 -11.31 22.30
C LYS A 60 3.46 -12.14 23.28
N ARG A 61 2.40 -11.57 23.87
CA ARG A 61 1.46 -12.31 24.73
C ARG A 61 0.74 -13.40 23.92
N TYR A 62 0.15 -13.03 22.78
CA TYR A 62 -0.53 -13.97 21.91
C TYR A 62 0.36 -15.14 21.46
N ARG A 63 1.63 -14.88 21.12
CA ARG A 63 2.60 -15.95 20.81
C ARG A 63 2.86 -16.89 21.99
N LYS A 64 2.92 -16.36 23.23
CA LYS A 64 3.08 -17.20 24.42
C LYS A 64 1.83 -18.04 24.67
N ASP A 65 0.65 -17.45 24.52
CA ASP A 65 -0.62 -18.14 24.71
C ASP A 65 -0.78 -19.28 23.70
N ILE A 66 -0.47 -19.03 22.42
CA ILE A 66 -0.41 -20.08 21.38
C ILE A 66 0.56 -21.18 21.77
N LYS A 67 1.77 -20.83 22.23
CA LYS A 67 2.78 -21.82 22.63
C LYS A 67 2.27 -22.70 23.76
N LEU A 68 1.61 -22.13 24.76
CA LEU A 68 1.02 -22.87 25.88
C LEU A 68 -0.11 -23.80 25.42
N VAL A 69 -0.96 -23.34 24.51
CA VAL A 69 -2.04 -24.16 23.93
C VAL A 69 -1.46 -25.32 23.14
N ILE A 70 -0.48 -25.07 22.28
CA ILE A 70 0.25 -26.10 21.52
C ILE A 70 0.86 -27.14 22.46
N GLU A 71 1.59 -26.71 23.48
CA GLU A 71 2.24 -27.62 24.44
C GLU A 71 1.22 -28.47 25.20
N ARG A 72 0.05 -27.90 25.54
CA ARG A 72 -1.05 -28.66 26.15
C ARG A 72 -1.63 -29.68 25.17
N LEU A 73 -1.88 -29.31 23.91
CA LEU A 73 -2.41 -30.22 22.90
C LEU A 73 -1.45 -31.37 22.57
N ASP A 74 -0.15 -31.07 22.44
CA ASP A 74 0.91 -32.06 22.22
C ASP A 74 0.96 -33.07 23.39
N ARG A 75 0.78 -32.62 24.65
CA ARG A 75 0.68 -33.52 25.83
C ARG A 75 -0.53 -34.46 25.80
N HIS A 76 -1.64 -34.01 25.24
CA HIS A 76 -2.86 -34.82 25.11
C HIS A 76 -2.82 -35.72 23.86
N GLY A 77 -1.79 -35.64 23.02
CA GLY A 77 -1.65 -36.45 21.81
C GLY A 77 -2.62 -36.06 20.69
N ASP A 78 -3.12 -34.83 20.71
CA ASP A 78 -4.08 -34.33 19.73
C ASP A 78 -3.40 -34.09 18.36
N PRO A 79 -3.92 -34.61 17.23
CA PRO A 79 -3.35 -34.41 15.90
C PRO A 79 -3.67 -33.02 15.31
N PHE A 80 -3.78 -31.96 16.12
CA PHE A 80 -4.12 -30.60 15.66
C PHE A 80 -3.20 -30.05 14.56
N ARG A 81 -1.97 -30.58 14.41
CA ARG A 81 -1.00 -30.19 13.36
C ARG A 81 -1.35 -30.73 11.98
N SER A 82 -1.98 -31.90 11.92
CA SER A 82 -2.41 -32.57 10.69
C SER A 82 -3.92 -32.46 10.47
N ALA A 83 -4.67 -32.02 11.48
CA ALA A 83 -6.08 -31.72 11.37
C ALA A 83 -6.29 -30.64 10.31
N VAL A 84 -6.91 -31.03 9.19
CA VAL A 84 -7.44 -30.09 8.22
C VAL A 84 -8.65 -29.44 8.88
N LEU A 85 -8.41 -28.34 9.58
CA LEU A 85 -9.48 -27.40 9.88
C LEU A 85 -9.90 -26.79 8.55
N GLU A 86 -10.96 -27.32 7.95
CA GLU A 86 -11.81 -26.54 7.06
C GLU A 86 -12.36 -25.39 7.90
N MET A 87 -11.58 -24.30 7.99
CA MET A 87 -12.12 -23.02 8.39
C MET A 87 -13.07 -22.65 7.27
N ASP A 88 -14.34 -22.90 7.49
CA ASP A 88 -15.42 -22.40 6.65
C ASP A 88 -15.22 -20.89 6.58
N THR A 89 -14.59 -20.44 5.51
CA THR A 89 -14.51 -19.02 5.15
C THR A 89 -15.88 -18.59 4.62
N LYS A 90 -16.95 -18.97 5.31
CA LYS A 90 -18.05 -18.04 5.48
C LYS A 90 -17.50 -16.90 6.30
N SER A 91 -16.86 -15.99 5.57
CA SER A 91 -16.78 -14.59 5.95
C SER A 91 -18.13 -14.20 6.54
N GLU A 92 -18.22 -14.21 7.87
CA GLU A 92 -19.23 -13.45 8.59
C GLU A 92 -18.81 -12.00 8.42
N THR A 93 -19.01 -11.55 7.17
CA THR A 93 -19.25 -10.18 6.83
C THR A 93 -20.35 -9.75 7.78
N VAL A 94 -19.99 -9.00 8.82
CA VAL A 94 -20.94 -8.10 9.46
C VAL A 94 -21.57 -7.34 8.31
N GLN A 95 -22.80 -7.71 8.00
CA GLN A 95 -23.58 -7.13 6.93
C GLN A 95 -23.83 -5.69 7.33
N ARG A 96 -22.98 -4.77 6.84
CA ARG A 96 -23.50 -3.46 6.49
C ARG A 96 -24.64 -3.72 5.51
N PRO A 97 -25.86 -3.21 5.75
CA PRO A 97 -27.04 -3.58 4.98
C PRO A 97 -26.77 -3.28 3.50
N ALA A 98 -26.73 -4.33 2.69
CA ALA A 98 -26.49 -4.19 1.27
C ALA A 98 -27.83 -3.97 0.56
N ARG A 99 -27.91 -2.83 -0.14
CA ARG A 99 -28.77 -2.61 -1.30
C ARG A 99 -28.71 -3.86 -2.22
N PRO A 100 -29.83 -4.31 -2.79
CA PRO A 100 -29.98 -5.71 -3.16
C PRO A 100 -29.11 -6.06 -4.37
N VAL A 101 -28.57 -7.29 -4.39
CA VAL A 101 -29.13 -8.41 -5.16
C VAL A 101 -28.24 -9.64 -4.96
N ALA A 102 -28.90 -10.75 -4.67
CA ALA A 102 -28.36 -12.09 -4.55
C ALA A 102 -27.87 -12.68 -5.90
N LYS A 103 -26.73 -13.36 -5.91
CA LYS A 103 -26.65 -14.82 -5.84
C LYS A 103 -25.19 -15.30 -5.81
N VAL A 104 -25.05 -16.44 -5.15
CA VAL A 104 -23.85 -17.11 -4.63
C VAL A 104 -23.02 -17.77 -5.76
N GLN A 105 -21.75 -18.02 -5.44
CA GLN A 105 -20.74 -18.88 -6.10
C GLN A 105 -21.24 -20.37 -6.20
N PRO A 106 -20.45 -21.46 -6.45
CA PRO A 106 -18.99 -21.61 -6.71
C PRO A 106 -18.55 -22.79 -7.65
N VAL A 107 -17.22 -22.92 -7.86
CA VAL A 107 -16.37 -24.14 -7.91
C VAL A 107 -16.30 -25.11 -9.13
N ALA A 108 -15.04 -25.49 -9.43
CA ALA A 108 -14.46 -26.77 -9.91
C ALA A 108 -14.13 -27.06 -11.41
N LYS A 109 -12.83 -27.35 -11.59
CA LYS A 109 -12.12 -28.43 -12.33
C LYS A 109 -12.35 -28.72 -13.83
N GLN A 110 -11.22 -28.66 -14.55
CA GLN A 110 -10.65 -29.64 -15.51
C GLN A 110 -11.51 -30.34 -16.59
N THR A 111 -10.95 -30.22 -17.82
CA THR A 111 -10.87 -31.18 -18.95
C THR A 111 -12.04 -31.41 -19.92
N ASP A 112 -11.62 -31.40 -21.20
CA ASP A 112 -12.15 -31.98 -22.44
C ASP A 112 -13.18 -31.22 -23.33
N LYS A 113 -12.67 -30.88 -24.52
CA LYS A 113 -13.23 -30.87 -25.90
C LYS A 113 -14.69 -30.46 -26.21
N GLN A 114 -14.75 -29.77 -27.36
CA GLN A 114 -15.81 -29.64 -28.38
C GLN A 114 -16.72 -28.39 -28.39
N ASN A 115 -16.43 -27.56 -29.40
CA ASN A 115 -17.31 -27.14 -30.52
C ASN A 115 -18.48 -26.14 -30.31
N GLY A 116 -18.38 -25.02 -31.03
CA GLY A 116 -19.46 -24.43 -31.84
C GLY A 116 -20.53 -23.55 -31.17
N GLY A 117 -20.63 -22.27 -31.58
CA GLY A 117 -21.91 -21.53 -31.48
C GLY A 117 -21.83 -20.01 -31.32
N LYS A 118 -21.96 -19.27 -32.42
CA LYS A 118 -22.23 -17.82 -32.53
C LYS A 118 -23.54 -17.40 -31.80
N LYS A 119 -23.56 -16.22 -31.15
CA LYS A 119 -24.39 -15.03 -31.50
C LYS A 119 -24.52 -13.95 -30.38
N THR A 120 -24.26 -12.70 -30.80
CA THR A 120 -24.94 -11.41 -30.50
C THR A 120 -24.98 -10.78 -29.08
N GLY A 121 -24.12 -9.77 -28.89
CA GLY A 121 -24.47 -8.36 -28.65
C GLY A 121 -25.31 -7.94 -27.43
N ALA A 122 -24.68 -7.27 -26.45
CA ALA A 122 -25.34 -6.25 -25.62
C ALA A 122 -24.34 -5.24 -25.00
N LYS A 123 -24.44 -4.01 -25.53
CA LYS A 123 -23.99 -2.67 -25.12
C LYS A 123 -23.21 -2.50 -23.81
N ARG A 124 -22.01 -1.90 -23.98
CA ARG A 124 -21.14 -1.26 -22.97
C ARG A 124 -21.93 -0.31 -22.06
N LYS A 125 -21.87 -0.53 -20.74
CA LYS A 125 -22.26 0.49 -19.75
C LYS A 125 -21.22 1.61 -19.75
N THR A 126 -21.75 2.82 -19.83
CA THR A 126 -21.11 4.14 -19.92
C THR A 126 -19.87 4.27 -19.04
N LYS A 127 -18.75 4.66 -19.66
CA LYS A 127 -17.61 5.25 -18.95
C LYS A 127 -18.15 6.47 -18.21
N ALA A 128 -18.22 6.42 -16.89
CA ALA A 128 -18.28 7.65 -16.11
C ALA A 128 -17.08 8.51 -16.53
N GLU A 129 -17.34 9.72 -16.99
CA GLU A 129 -16.31 10.69 -17.31
C GLU A 129 -15.40 10.82 -16.09
N LYS A 130 -14.16 10.36 -16.24
CA LYS A 130 -13.15 10.60 -15.22
C LYS A 130 -12.99 12.13 -15.17
N PRO A 131 -13.01 12.74 -13.98
CA PRO A 131 -12.70 14.16 -13.86
C PRO A 131 -11.40 14.41 -14.61
N GLU A 132 -11.42 15.44 -15.46
CA GLU A 132 -10.29 15.85 -16.27
C GLU A 132 -9.09 16.01 -15.34
N LYS A 133 -8.08 15.15 -15.50
CA LYS A 133 -6.86 15.27 -14.71
C LYS A 133 -6.18 16.53 -15.18
N ASP A 134 -5.95 17.47 -14.26
CA ASP A 134 -5.09 18.63 -14.51
C ASP A 134 -3.81 18.16 -15.22
N PRO A 135 -3.52 18.63 -16.46
CA PRO A 135 -2.38 18.15 -17.25
C PRO A 135 -1.03 18.48 -16.61
N ASN A 136 -1.02 19.44 -15.68
CA ASN A 136 0.16 19.87 -14.93
C ASN A 136 0.37 19.11 -13.62
N ALA A 137 -0.60 18.27 -13.19
CA ALA A 137 -0.44 17.50 -11.97
C ALA A 137 0.61 16.38 -12.17
N PRO A 138 1.55 16.19 -11.25
CA PRO A 138 2.50 15.08 -11.28
C PRO A 138 1.78 13.74 -11.45
N LYS A 139 2.38 12.81 -12.23
CA LYS A 139 1.81 11.49 -12.46
C LYS A 139 2.13 10.57 -11.29
N LYS A 140 1.13 9.82 -10.81
CA LYS A 140 1.33 8.84 -9.73
C LYS A 140 2.39 7.80 -10.14
N PRO A 141 3.29 7.41 -9.21
CA PRO A 141 4.31 6.42 -9.48
C PRO A 141 3.67 5.05 -9.78
N CYS A 142 4.28 4.30 -10.69
CA CYS A 142 3.88 2.94 -11.02
C CYS A 142 4.22 1.97 -9.87
N ASN A 143 3.29 1.09 -9.49
CA ASN A 143 3.54 0.06 -8.46
C ASN A 143 4.69 -0.88 -8.88
N ALA A 144 5.35 -1.52 -7.91
CA ALA A 144 6.47 -2.45 -8.10
C ALA A 144 6.23 -3.51 -9.20
N PHE A 145 5.05 -4.15 -9.20
CA PHE A 145 4.69 -5.11 -10.25
C PHE A 145 4.59 -4.47 -11.64
N PHE A 146 4.10 -3.23 -11.71
CA PHE A 146 3.92 -2.53 -12.97
C PHE A 146 5.27 -2.07 -13.53
N GLN A 147 6.20 -1.69 -12.65
CA GLN A 147 7.59 -1.38 -13.00
C GLN A 147 8.31 -2.62 -13.53
N PHE A 148 8.19 -3.76 -12.85
CA PHE A 148 8.64 -5.06 -13.36
C PHE A 148 8.04 -5.38 -14.73
N CYS A 149 6.73 -5.19 -14.90
CA CYS A 149 6.08 -5.42 -16.19
C CYS A 149 6.64 -4.51 -17.29
N GLN A 150 7.02 -3.28 -16.98
CA GLN A 150 7.55 -2.34 -17.96
C GLN A 150 8.95 -2.74 -18.44
N GLU A 151 9.79 -3.25 -17.55
CA GLU A 151 11.13 -3.74 -17.87
C GLU A 151 11.10 -5.10 -18.58
N GLN A 152 10.23 -6.01 -18.14
CA GLN A 152 10.22 -7.40 -18.62
C GLN A 152 9.33 -7.62 -19.84
N ARG A 153 8.34 -6.74 -20.09
CA ARG A 153 7.49 -6.85 -21.28
C ARG A 153 8.27 -6.92 -22.60
N PRO A 154 9.27 -6.06 -22.89
CA PRO A 154 10.02 -6.17 -24.15
C PRO A 154 10.77 -7.51 -24.26
N LEU A 155 11.32 -8.03 -23.15
CA LEU A 155 12.01 -9.32 -23.12
C LEU A 155 11.03 -10.47 -23.41
N VAL A 156 9.90 -10.50 -22.70
CA VAL A 156 8.84 -11.51 -22.90
C VAL A 156 8.27 -11.46 -24.32
N VAL A 157 8.09 -10.26 -24.89
CA VAL A 157 7.63 -10.09 -26.28
C VAL A 157 8.67 -10.60 -27.27
N ALA A 158 9.95 -10.29 -27.07
CA ALA A 158 11.03 -10.76 -27.93
C ALA A 158 11.16 -12.29 -27.90
N GLU A 159 11.16 -12.89 -26.71
CA GLU A 159 11.22 -14.34 -26.53
C GLU A 159 10.04 -15.04 -27.20
N ALA A 160 8.81 -14.56 -26.98
CA ALA A 160 7.61 -15.14 -27.57
C ALA A 160 7.55 -14.95 -29.10
N ASN A 161 8.07 -13.83 -29.61
CA ASN A 161 8.21 -13.59 -31.06
C ASN A 161 9.20 -14.58 -31.69
N SER A 162 10.32 -14.88 -31.03
CA SER A 162 11.30 -15.86 -31.52
C SER A 162 10.79 -17.30 -31.50
N GLU A 163 9.91 -17.65 -30.55
CA GLU A 163 9.38 -19.00 -30.41
C GLU A 163 8.24 -19.30 -31.40
N VAL A 164 7.37 -18.33 -31.68
CA VAL A 164 6.14 -18.51 -32.47
C VAL A 164 6.26 -17.93 -33.89
N GLY A 165 7.26 -17.08 -34.15
CA GLY A 165 7.46 -16.39 -35.43
C GLY A 165 6.37 -15.36 -35.76
N ALA A 166 5.52 -15.00 -34.78
CA ALA A 166 4.41 -14.08 -34.92
C ALA A 166 4.22 -13.24 -33.65
N GLU A 167 3.75 -11.99 -33.81
CA GLU A 167 3.49 -11.04 -32.73
C GLU A 167 2.65 -11.68 -31.61
N PRO A 168 3.19 -11.83 -30.38
CA PRO A 168 2.49 -12.49 -29.30
C PRO A 168 1.28 -11.68 -28.86
N SER A 169 0.17 -12.37 -28.59
CA SER A 169 -1.02 -11.72 -28.06
C SER A 169 -0.72 -10.99 -26.75
N LYS A 170 -1.22 -9.75 -26.61
CA LYS A 170 -1.06 -8.95 -25.38
C LYS A 170 -1.54 -9.68 -24.12
N GLN A 171 -2.52 -10.57 -24.27
CA GLN A 171 -3.02 -11.41 -23.17
C GLN A 171 -1.98 -12.44 -22.75
N GLU A 172 -1.29 -13.06 -23.71
CA GLU A 172 -0.28 -14.09 -23.43
C GLU A 172 0.95 -13.46 -22.77
N VAL A 173 1.43 -12.33 -23.28
CA VAL A 173 2.52 -11.55 -22.66
C VAL A 173 2.17 -11.18 -21.21
N THR A 174 0.93 -10.76 -20.96
CA THR A 174 0.48 -10.41 -19.60
C THR A 174 0.43 -11.64 -18.69
N ARG A 175 0.02 -12.80 -19.22
CA ARG A 175 0.00 -14.08 -18.49
C ARG A 175 1.42 -14.50 -18.11
N GLN A 176 2.36 -14.44 -19.04
CA GLN A 176 3.76 -14.78 -18.81
C GLN A 176 4.43 -13.84 -17.79
N LEU A 177 4.19 -12.54 -17.89
CA LEU A 177 4.66 -11.56 -16.89
C LEU A 177 4.14 -11.84 -15.48
N ALA A 178 2.84 -12.16 -15.35
CA ALA A 178 2.26 -12.51 -14.06
C ALA A 178 2.86 -13.80 -13.49
N SER A 179 3.17 -14.79 -14.33
CA SER A 179 3.87 -16.01 -13.92
C SER A 179 5.30 -15.73 -13.47
N ARG A 180 6.08 -14.94 -14.24
CA ARG A 180 7.45 -14.57 -13.88
C ARG A 180 7.50 -13.79 -12.57
N TRP A 181 6.58 -12.84 -12.36
CA TRP A 181 6.50 -12.11 -11.09
C TRP A 181 6.22 -13.02 -9.89
N ARG A 182 5.36 -14.03 -10.03
CA ARG A 182 5.11 -14.99 -8.95
C ARG A 182 6.34 -15.85 -8.66
N ALA A 183 7.08 -16.22 -9.71
CA ALA A 183 8.31 -17.00 -9.62
C ALA A 183 9.50 -16.24 -9.01
N LEU A 184 9.54 -14.91 -9.06
CA LEU A 184 10.60 -14.13 -8.42
C LEU A 184 10.66 -14.38 -6.91
N THR A 185 11.89 -14.43 -6.40
CA THR A 185 12.19 -14.51 -4.96
C THR A 185 11.81 -13.22 -4.24
N ASN A 186 11.75 -13.29 -2.91
CA ASN A 186 11.46 -12.10 -2.09
C ASN A 186 12.55 -11.03 -2.25
N ASP A 187 13.81 -11.41 -2.42
CA ASP A 187 14.91 -10.44 -2.57
C ASP A 187 14.87 -9.71 -3.92
N GLU A 188 14.54 -10.41 -5.01
CA GLU A 188 14.33 -9.77 -6.31
C GLU A 188 13.12 -8.83 -6.29
N LYS A 189 12.02 -9.25 -5.65
CA LYS A 189 10.84 -8.39 -5.44
C LYS A 189 11.17 -7.16 -4.60
N ARG A 190 12.06 -7.28 -3.61
CA ARG A 190 12.48 -6.16 -2.75
C ARG A 190 13.16 -5.05 -3.53
N VAL A 191 13.93 -5.37 -4.58
CA VAL A 191 14.54 -4.36 -5.46
C VAL A 191 13.45 -3.50 -6.11
N TYR A 192 12.40 -4.15 -6.65
CA TYR A 192 11.27 -3.46 -7.26
C TYR A 192 10.44 -2.66 -6.25
N VAL A 193 10.29 -3.16 -5.02
CA VAL A 193 9.62 -2.42 -3.93
C VAL A 193 10.44 -1.17 -3.55
N ALA A 194 11.76 -1.29 -3.43
CA ALA A 194 12.63 -0.15 -3.12
C ALA A 194 12.62 0.91 -4.25
N MET A 195 12.60 0.48 -5.51
CA MET A 195 12.44 1.40 -6.66
C MET A 195 11.10 2.14 -6.62
N PHE A 196 10.02 1.45 -6.24
CA PHE A 196 8.70 2.05 -6.06
C PHE A 196 8.71 3.06 -4.91
N GLU A 197 9.31 2.73 -3.76
CA GLU A 197 9.41 3.64 -2.61
C GLU A 197 10.16 4.92 -2.97
N ARG A 198 11.29 4.81 -3.67
CA ARG A 198 12.04 5.96 -4.17
C ARG A 198 11.22 6.82 -5.14
N SER A 199 10.47 6.18 -6.03
CA SER A 199 9.61 6.90 -6.99
C SER A 199 8.41 7.58 -6.30
N LYS A 200 7.93 6.98 -5.20
CA LYS A 200 6.87 7.54 -4.36
C LYS A 200 7.33 8.76 -3.58
N GLU A 201 8.55 8.75 -3.06
CA GLU A 201 9.16 9.90 -2.40
C GLU A 201 9.31 11.08 -3.36
N LYS A 202 9.90 10.85 -4.54
CA LYS A 202 9.99 11.87 -5.61
C LYS A 202 8.63 12.45 -6.00
N TYR A 203 7.63 11.59 -6.14
CA TYR A 203 6.27 12.04 -6.44
C TYR A 203 5.70 12.93 -5.33
N ALA A 204 5.98 12.62 -4.06
CA ALA A 204 5.53 13.44 -2.94
C ALA A 204 6.18 14.83 -2.99
N GLU A 205 7.49 14.90 -3.27
CA GLU A 205 8.22 16.16 -3.47
C GLU A 205 7.63 16.97 -4.64
N GLU A 206 7.48 16.37 -5.81
CA GLU A 206 6.88 17.01 -7.00
C GLU A 206 5.45 17.49 -6.73
N MET A 207 4.67 16.71 -5.97
CA MET A 207 3.29 17.06 -5.61
C MET A 207 3.25 18.26 -4.66
N THR A 208 4.19 18.35 -3.72
CA THR A 208 4.31 19.54 -2.85
C THR A 208 4.69 20.77 -3.65
N ALA A 209 5.64 20.66 -4.58
CA ALA A 209 6.05 21.77 -5.45
C ALA A 209 4.90 22.21 -6.37
N TYR A 210 4.12 21.27 -6.91
CA TYR A 210 2.93 21.59 -7.71
C TYR A 210 1.85 22.30 -6.90
N ASN A 211 1.60 21.89 -5.65
CA ASN A 211 0.61 22.56 -4.80
C ASN A 211 1.05 24.00 -4.49
N ILE A 212 2.33 24.21 -4.16
CA ILE A 212 2.90 25.56 -3.93
C ILE A 212 2.75 26.42 -5.19
N LYS A 213 3.03 25.85 -6.38
CA LYS A 213 2.89 26.56 -7.67
C LYS A 213 1.43 26.83 -8.07
N LYS A 214 0.48 26.04 -7.57
CA LYS A 214 -0.96 26.23 -7.81
C LYS A 214 -1.58 27.29 -6.89
N GLU A 215 -0.98 27.50 -5.72
CA GLU A 215 -1.41 28.51 -4.74
C GLU A 215 -0.82 29.91 -5.00
N GLN A 216 0.20 30.03 -5.86
CA GLN A 216 0.70 31.30 -6.42
C GLN A 216 -0.06 31.69 -7.68
#